data_AF-A0A7V0NWP8-F1
#
_entry.id   AF-A0A7V0NWP8-F1
#
_cell.length_a   1.000
_cell.length_b   1.000
_cell.length_c   1.000
_cell.angle_alpha   90.00
_cell.angle_beta   90.00
_cell.angle_gamma   90.00
#
_symmetry.space_group_name_H-M   'P 1'
#
loop_
_entity.id
_entity.type
_entity.pdbx_description
1 polymer ?
#
loop_
_entity_poly.entity_id
_entity_poly.type
_entity_poly.pdbx_seq_one_letter_code
_entity_poly.pdbx_strand_id
1 'polypeptide(L)' 'MELQQEDLEKFYADSFKGLREGEVVNGKVLQIRQDGIIVDIGTKCEGFIPAA' A
#
# COMPACT_ATOMS: atom_id res chain seq x y z
N MET A 1 25.57 -13.96 13.11
CA MET A 1 24.50 -13.24 13.85
C MET A 1 24.32 -11.80 13.33
N GLU A 2 25.19 -11.28 12.45
CA GLU A 2 25.02 -9.95 11.84
C GLU A 2 24.11 -9.94 10.60
N LEU A 3 24.08 -11.02 9.80
CA LEU A 3 23.23 -11.13 8.60
C LEU A 3 21.72 -11.00 8.91
N GLN A 4 21.26 -11.49 10.08
CA GLN A 4 19.86 -11.38 10.48
C GLN A 4 19.43 -9.94 10.81
N GLN A 5 20.37 -9.08 11.22
CA GLN A 5 20.08 -7.70 11.61
C GLN A 5 19.90 -6.82 10.36
N GLU A 6 20.81 -6.94 9.39
CA GLU A 6 20.75 -6.17 8.14
C GLU A 6 19.53 -6.51 7.27
N ASP A 7 19.17 -7.79 7.19
CA ASP A 7 17.98 -8.23 6.44
C ASP A 7 16.69 -7.69 7.09
N LEU A 8 16.62 -7.65 8.41
CA LEU A 8 15.49 -7.10 9.15
C LEU A 8 15.39 -5.58 8.96
N GLU A 9 16.52 -4.87 9.01
CA GLU A 9 16.59 -3.43 8.80
C GLU A 9 16.16 -3.05 7.37
N LYS A 10 16.56 -3.82 6.36
CA LYS A 10 16.08 -3.63 4.97
C LYS A 10 14.57 -3.84 4.86
N PHE A 11 14.05 -4.91 5.48
CA PHE A 11 12.63 -5.21 5.41
C PHE A 11 11.78 -4.13 6.11
N TYR A 12 12.28 -3.58 7.22
CA TYR A 12 11.66 -2.44 7.90
C TYR A 12 11.76 -1.15 7.08
N ALA A 13 12.91 -0.87 6.46
CA ALA A 13 13.10 0.31 5.61
C ALA A 13 12.21 0.29 4.37
N ASP A 14 12.02 -0.89 3.75
CA ASP A 14 11.09 -1.06 2.63
C ASP A 14 9.63 -0.96 3.08
N SER A 15 9.29 -1.46 4.28
CA SER A 15 7.94 -1.30 4.84
C SER A 15 7.60 0.14 5.23
N PHE A 16 8.61 0.97 5.50
CA PHE A 16 8.45 2.40 5.84
C PHE A 16 8.63 3.35 4.65
N LYS A 17 8.78 2.83 3.42
CA LYS A 17 8.63 3.65 2.21
C LYS A 17 7.18 4.10 2.11
N GLY A 18 6.87 5.19 2.80
CA GLY A 18 5.56 5.83 2.74
C GLY A 18 5.19 6.11 1.28
N LEU A 19 3.89 6.02 0.97
CA LEU A 19 3.36 6.28 -0.37
C LEU A 19 3.94 7.60 -0.91
N ARG A 20 4.56 7.55 -2.09
CA ARG A 20 5.07 8.75 -2.76
C ARG A 20 4.04 9.22 -3.78
N GLU A 21 3.92 10.53 -3.94
CA GLU A 21 3.08 11.10 -5.00
C GLU A 21 3.54 10.60 -6.37
N GLY A 22 2.60 10.11 -7.18
CA GLY A 22 2.87 9.56 -8.51
C GLY A 22 3.38 8.10 -8.51
N GLU A 23 3.50 7.46 -7.36
CA GLU A 23 3.85 6.04 -7.26
C GLU A 23 2.65 5.16 -7.62
N VAL A 24 2.87 4.16 -8.49
CA VAL A 24 1.86 3.15 -8.83
C VAL A 24 2.00 2.00 -7.85
N VAL A 25 0.95 1.77 -7.05
CA VAL A 25 0.89 0.70 -6.06
C VAL A 25 -0.13 -0.36 -6.44
N ASN A 26 0.10 -1.58 -5.99
CA ASN A 26 -0.90 -2.65 -6.11
C ASN A 26 -1.85 -2.57 -4.92
N GLY A 27 -3.14 -2.45 -5.20
CA GLY A 27 -4.19 -2.47 -4.19
C GLY A 27 -5.14 -3.65 -4.36
N LYS A 28 -5.78 -4.06 -3.27
CA LYS A 28 -6.85 -5.06 -3.25
C LYS A 28 -8.21 -4.36 -3.29
N VAL A 29 -9.07 -4.78 -4.22
CA VAL A 29 -10.45 -4.31 -4.24
C VAL A 29 -11.20 -4.89 -3.04
N LEU A 30 -11.72 -4.01 -2.18
CA LEU A 30 -12.53 -4.41 -1.02
C LEU A 30 -14.01 -4.45 -1.40
N GLN A 31 -14.49 -3.43 -2.10
CA GLN A 31 -15.89 -3.30 -2.45
C GLN A 31 -16.08 -2.53 -3.76
N ILE A 32 -17.06 -2.98 -4.55
CA ILE A 32 -17.53 -2.29 -5.75
C ILE A 32 -18.92 -1.72 -5.44
N ARG A 33 -19.11 -0.44 -5.73
CA ARG A 33 -20.38 0.29 -5.59
C ARG A 33 -20.79 0.91 -6.92
N GLN A 34 -21.99 1.47 -6.97
CA GLN A 34 -22.46 2.20 -8.17
C GLN A 34 -21.72 3.52 -8.40
N ASP A 35 -21.26 4.17 -7.33
CA ASP A 35 -20.57 5.46 -7.35
C ASP A 35 -19.04 5.33 -7.40
N GLY A 36 -18.49 4.14 -7.21
CA GLY A 36 -17.04 3.90 -7.28
C GLY A 36 -16.58 2.59 -6.65
N ILE A 37 -15.26 2.47 -6.50
CA ILE A 37 -14.56 1.28 -6.02
C ILE A 37 -13.72 1.67 -4.81
N ILE A 38 -13.83 0.87 -3.75
CA ILE A 38 -13.02 1.01 -2.53
C ILE A 38 -11.86 0.01 -2.63
N VAL A 39 -10.64 0.51 -2.48
CA VAL A 39 -9.40 -0.27 -2.59
C VAL A 39 -8.56 -0.13 -1.33
N ASP A 40 -7.97 -1.23 -0.88
CA ASP A 40 -6.93 -1.25 0.15
C ASP A 40 -5.57 -1.27 -0.52
N ILE A 41 -4.70 -0.32 -0.17
CA ILE A 41 -3.35 -0.18 -0.71
C ILE A 41 -2.26 -0.56 0.30
N GLY A 42 -2.63 -1.28 1.38
CA GLY A 42 -1.67 -1.70 2.40
C GLY A 42 -1.24 -0.56 3.33
N THR A 43 -2.03 0.52 3.40
CA THR A 43 -1.82 1.61 4.34
C THR A 43 -2.92 1.66 5.38
N LYS A 44 -2.84 2.63 6.30
CA LYS A 44 -3.89 2.87 7.29
C LYS A 44 -5.20 3.40 6.68
N CYS A 45 -5.18 3.81 5.40
CA CYS A 45 -6.32 4.44 4.74
C CYS A 45 -6.73 3.63 3.52
N GLU A 46 -8.04 3.53 3.30
CA GLU A 46 -8.58 3.02 2.03
C GLU A 46 -8.56 4.11 0.96
N GLY A 47 -8.32 3.69 -0.29
CA GLY A 47 -8.49 4.52 -1.47
C GLY A 47 -9.91 4.40 -2.04
N PHE A 48 -10.40 5.48 -2.64
CA PHE A 48 -11.68 5.48 -3.37
C PHE A 48 -11.46 5.92 -4.81
N ILE A 49 -11.93 5.12 -5.75
CA ILE A 49 -11.88 5.37 -7.19
C ILE A 49 -13.31 5.62 -7.66
N PRO A 50 -13.72 6.86 -7.98
CA PRO A 50 -15.07 7.16 -8.42
C PRO A 50 -15.37 6.49 -9.77
N ALA A 51 -16.61 6.02 -9.94
CA ALA A 51 -17.12 5.59 -11.23
C ALA A 51 -17.37 6.83 -12.10
N ALA A 52 -16.98 6.76 -13.37
CA ALA A 52 -17.05 7.87 -14.33
C ALA A 52 -18.48 8.38 -14.58
#